data_AF-A0A920P359-F1
#
_entry.id   AF-A0A920P359-F1
#
_cell.length_a   1.000
_cell.length_b   1.000
_cell.length_c   1.000
_cell.angle_alpha   90.00
_cell.angle_beta   90.00
_cell.angle_gamma   90.00
#
_symmetry.space_group_name_H-M   'P 1'
#
loop_
_entity.id
_entity.type
_entity.pdbx_description
1 polymer ?
#
loop_
_entity_poly.entity_id
_entity_poly.type
_entity_poly.pdbx_seq_one_letter_code
_entity_poly.pdbx_strand_id
1 'polypeptide(L)'
;MGDGDGRVVSKVTMGVTTEIMGESTTNGPSSPAMLGAAGDAVGSTIFETFGDWMRAMESHGASVNVGSFVGASTIRVLGKGQAMGEADAEELGLMQDAVRQSMEDGAFGIASALIYPPGNFASTQELIEINRAAAPYGGVYITHLRSEADYFLEAIDEAIDIGTTAGVPIEIYHLKAGGRRNWGKASQAVAKIDSARAAGVDIQANMYPYTAGGLD
;
A
#
# COMPACT_ATOMS: atom_id res chain seq x y z
N MET A 1 13.81 -2.16 11.57
CA MET A 1 13.96 -2.22 10.09
C MET A 1 15.01 -1.24 9.55
N GLY A 2 16.14 -1.08 10.25
CA GLY A 2 17.41 -0.56 9.75
C GLY A 2 18.53 -1.61 9.92
N ASP A 3 18.11 -2.87 10.03
CA ASP A 3 18.83 -4.02 10.56
C ASP A 3 18.71 -5.24 9.62
N GLY A 4 18.02 -5.07 8.47
CA GLY A 4 17.99 -6.06 7.41
C GLY A 4 19.35 -6.22 6.73
N ASP A 5 19.63 -7.41 6.19
CA ASP A 5 20.87 -7.66 5.46
C ASP A 5 20.87 -6.92 4.12
N GLY A 6 21.61 -5.81 4.03
CA GLY A 6 21.73 -4.98 2.82
C GLY A 6 22.29 -5.72 1.60
N ARG A 7 22.85 -6.92 1.78
CA ARG A 7 23.26 -7.78 0.66
C ARG A 7 22.07 -8.27 -0.17
N VAL A 8 20.88 -8.43 0.45
CA VAL A 8 19.63 -8.88 -0.17
C VAL A 8 19.83 -10.05 -1.15
N VAL A 9 20.56 -11.08 -0.69
CA VAL A 9 21.03 -12.20 -1.53
C VAL A 9 19.88 -12.90 -2.25
N SER A 10 18.73 -13.05 -1.59
CA SER A 10 17.53 -13.64 -2.19
C SER A 10 17.06 -12.90 -3.44
N LYS A 11 17.24 -11.58 -3.51
CA LYS A 11 16.88 -10.73 -4.65
C LYS A 11 17.98 -10.75 -5.72
N VAL A 12 19.22 -10.50 -5.33
CA VAL A 12 20.36 -10.37 -6.27
C VAL A 12 20.61 -11.68 -7.04
N THR A 13 20.47 -12.83 -6.37
CA THR A 13 20.66 -14.14 -7.02
C THR A 13 19.56 -14.48 -8.03
N MET A 14 18.43 -13.78 -8.00
CA MET A 14 17.38 -13.85 -9.01
C MET A 14 17.52 -12.79 -10.11
N GLY A 15 18.56 -11.95 -10.06
CA GLY A 15 18.78 -10.86 -11.02
C GLY A 15 17.97 -9.59 -10.76
N VAL A 16 17.35 -9.45 -9.58
CA VAL A 16 16.64 -8.23 -9.18
C VAL A 16 17.65 -7.11 -8.93
N THR A 17 17.44 -5.96 -9.59
CA THR A 17 18.27 -4.75 -9.43
C THR A 17 17.55 -3.59 -8.75
N THR A 18 16.22 -3.67 -8.64
CA THR A 18 15.37 -2.64 -8.03
C THR A 18 14.24 -3.32 -7.28
N GLU A 19 14.00 -2.88 -6.05
CA GLU A 19 12.89 -3.33 -5.20
C GLU A 19 11.97 -2.16 -4.89
N ILE A 20 10.67 -2.37 -5.12
CA ILE A 20 9.62 -1.42 -4.76
C ILE A 20 8.89 -1.97 -3.54
N MET A 21 8.92 -1.21 -2.46
CA MET A 21 8.33 -1.57 -1.17
C MET A 21 7.00 -0.82 -0.95
N GLY A 22 6.32 -1.20 0.14
CA GLY A 22 5.04 -0.63 0.54
C GLY A 22 3.90 -1.52 0.07
N GLU A 23 3.21 -2.14 1.03
CA GLU A 23 2.02 -2.98 0.80
C GLU A 23 0.89 -2.56 1.74
N SER A 24 1.12 -2.60 3.06
CA SER A 24 0.15 -2.14 4.08
C SER A 24 0.73 -1.06 4.99
N THR A 25 1.94 -1.30 5.51
CA THR A 25 2.62 -0.45 6.48
C THR A 25 4.02 -0.09 5.99
N THR A 26 4.51 1.03 6.50
CA THR A 26 5.88 1.54 6.35
C THR A 26 6.42 1.95 7.72
N ASN A 27 7.74 2.01 7.86
CA ASN A 27 8.38 2.40 9.13
C ASN A 27 8.26 3.89 9.45
N GLY A 28 8.01 4.72 8.43
CA GLY A 28 7.70 6.14 8.57
C GLY A 28 6.53 6.53 7.66
N PRO A 29 5.76 7.59 8.00
CA PRO A 29 5.86 8.37 9.23
C PRO A 29 5.37 7.58 10.47
N SER A 30 5.96 7.82 11.62
CA SER A 30 5.67 7.13 12.88
C SER A 30 5.73 8.10 14.07
N SER A 31 5.01 7.78 15.14
CA SER A 31 5.02 8.55 16.39
C SER A 31 5.35 7.67 17.60
N PRO A 32 5.79 8.25 18.73
CA PRO A 32 6.02 7.49 19.97
C PRO A 32 4.81 6.65 20.39
N ALA A 33 3.59 7.16 20.18
CA ALA A 33 2.36 6.44 20.49
C ALA A 33 2.18 5.20 19.60
N MET A 34 2.56 5.28 18.32
CA MET A 34 2.49 4.16 17.37
C MET A 34 3.44 3.04 17.77
N LEU A 35 4.70 3.38 18.10
CA LEU A 35 5.69 2.38 18.51
C LEU A 35 5.32 1.73 19.85
N GLY A 36 4.81 2.51 20.80
CA GLY A 36 4.34 1.98 22.08
C GLY A 36 3.19 0.96 21.93
N ALA A 37 2.35 1.10 20.91
CA ALA A 37 1.25 0.19 20.61
C ALA A 37 1.68 -1.06 19.80
N ALA A 38 2.79 -1.00 19.08
CA ALA A 38 3.25 -2.07 18.19
C ALA A 38 4.06 -3.18 18.90
N GLY A 39 4.46 -2.96 20.15
CA GLY A 39 5.21 -3.93 20.98
C GLY A 39 6.64 -4.17 20.48
N ASP A 40 7.31 -5.17 21.06
CA ASP A 40 8.74 -5.45 20.83
C ASP A 40 9.09 -5.93 19.41
N ALA A 41 8.08 -6.20 18.56
CA ALA A 41 8.26 -6.67 17.19
C ALA A 41 8.65 -5.53 16.22
N VAL A 42 8.40 -4.27 16.59
CA VAL A 42 8.75 -3.10 15.79
C VAL A 42 9.97 -2.44 16.41
N GLY A 43 11.01 -2.20 15.60
CA GLY A 43 12.23 -1.56 16.07
C GLY A 43 11.92 -0.23 16.78
N SER A 44 12.69 0.10 17.82
CA SER A 44 12.44 1.28 18.68
C SER A 44 12.79 2.63 18.04
N THR A 45 13.10 2.65 16.74
CA THR A 45 13.52 3.86 16.03
C THR A 45 12.31 4.59 15.50
N ILE A 46 12.17 5.86 15.88
CA ILE A 46 11.13 6.74 15.36
C ILE A 46 11.63 7.36 14.05
N PHE A 47 10.82 7.20 13.00
CA PHE A 47 10.95 7.96 11.76
C PHE A 47 9.77 8.93 11.70
N GLU A 48 9.99 10.20 12.03
CA GLU A 48 8.92 11.20 12.08
C GLU A 48 8.30 11.41 10.70
N THR A 49 9.15 11.39 9.66
CA THR A 49 8.75 11.53 8.26
C THR A 49 9.05 10.26 7.45
N PHE A 50 8.44 10.14 6.28
CA PHE A 50 8.79 9.08 5.32
C PHE A 50 10.24 9.25 4.85
N GLY A 51 10.68 10.50 4.67
CA GLY A 51 12.03 10.84 4.27
C GLY A 51 13.09 10.42 5.29
N ASP A 52 12.79 10.48 6.60
CA ASP A 52 13.70 10.00 7.64
C ASP A 52 13.96 8.50 7.50
N TRP A 53 12.90 7.73 7.24
CA TRP A 53 13.03 6.30 7.00
C TRP A 53 13.84 6.01 5.73
N MET A 54 13.55 6.71 4.62
CA MET A 54 14.29 6.51 3.37
C MET A 54 15.77 6.88 3.49
N ARG A 55 16.11 7.98 4.19
CA ARG A 55 17.50 8.37 4.47
C ARG A 55 18.24 7.35 5.36
N ALA A 56 17.54 6.75 6.32
CA ALA A 56 18.12 5.69 7.14
C ALA A 56 18.42 4.44 6.29
N MET A 57 17.53 4.08 5.37
CA MET A 57 17.78 2.98 4.41
C MET A 57 18.94 3.28 3.47
N GLU A 58 19.02 4.51 2.94
CA GLU A 58 20.13 4.95 2.09
C GLU A 58 21.47 4.85 2.84
N SER A 59 21.51 5.31 4.10
CA SER A 59 22.71 5.28 4.93
C SER A 59 23.17 3.86 5.29
N HIS A 60 22.23 2.93 5.46
CA HIS A 60 22.52 1.52 5.68
C HIS A 60 23.09 0.83 4.43
N GLY A 61 22.57 1.21 3.25
CA GLY A 61 22.96 0.68 1.96
C GLY A 61 22.24 -0.62 1.58
N ALA A 62 22.01 -0.80 0.29
CA ALA A 62 21.43 -2.01 -0.29
C ALA A 62 22.11 -2.36 -1.62
N SER A 63 22.23 -3.65 -1.93
CA SER A 63 22.78 -4.12 -3.23
C SER A 63 21.89 -3.80 -4.43
N VAL A 64 20.65 -3.37 -4.19
CA VAL A 64 19.63 -3.04 -5.19
C VAL A 64 19.14 -1.62 -4.98
N ASN A 65 18.60 -0.98 -6.02
CA ASN A 65 17.88 0.27 -5.85
C ASN A 65 16.60 0.01 -5.04
N VAL A 66 16.19 0.99 -4.24
CA VAL A 66 15.00 0.88 -3.40
C VAL A 66 14.10 2.09 -3.64
N GLY A 67 12.82 1.83 -3.88
CA GLY A 67 11.74 2.82 -3.83
C GLY A 67 10.60 2.32 -2.97
N SER A 68 9.70 3.19 -2.53
CA SER A 68 8.56 2.77 -1.73
C SER A 68 7.34 3.65 -1.91
N PHE A 69 6.18 3.04 -1.73
CA PHE A 69 4.92 3.71 -1.43
C PHE A 69 4.81 3.95 0.08
N VAL A 70 4.02 4.94 0.51
CA VAL A 70 3.67 5.10 1.93
C VAL A 70 2.48 4.18 2.27
N GLY A 71 2.55 3.50 3.42
CA GLY A 71 1.53 2.54 3.82
C GLY A 71 0.24 3.22 4.32
N ALA A 72 -0.90 2.89 3.73
CA ALA A 72 -2.21 3.40 4.13
C ALA A 72 -2.55 3.04 5.57
N SER A 73 -2.17 1.85 6.04
CA SER A 73 -2.35 1.47 7.45
C SER A 73 -1.46 2.31 8.37
N THR A 74 -0.24 2.66 7.95
CA THR A 74 0.64 3.58 8.70
C THR A 74 0.00 4.96 8.82
N ILE A 75 -0.52 5.50 7.70
CA ILE A 75 -1.22 6.79 7.67
C ILE A 75 -2.48 6.75 8.56
N ARG A 76 -3.29 5.70 8.46
CA ARG A 76 -4.49 5.54 9.29
C ARG A 76 -4.15 5.47 10.76
N VAL A 77 -3.12 4.74 11.15
CA VAL A 77 -2.70 4.66 12.55
C VAL A 77 -2.16 6.00 13.05
N LEU A 78 -1.49 6.79 12.21
CA LEU A 78 -1.06 8.13 12.56
C LEU A 78 -2.26 9.06 12.83
N GLY A 79 -3.29 8.99 12.00
CA GLY A 79 -4.48 9.85 12.11
C GLY A 79 -5.46 9.41 13.20
N LYS A 80 -5.79 8.12 13.24
CA LYS A 80 -6.92 7.54 14.00
C LYS A 80 -6.51 6.40 14.95
N GLY A 81 -5.25 6.00 14.92
CA GLY A 81 -4.80 4.80 15.63
C GLY A 81 -5.42 3.52 15.07
N GLN A 82 -5.61 2.53 15.93
CA GLN A 82 -6.17 1.21 15.59
C GLN A 82 -7.71 1.18 15.67
N ALA A 83 -8.37 2.33 15.79
CA ALA A 83 -9.81 2.40 15.99
C ALA A 83 -10.59 2.00 14.72
N MET A 84 -11.67 1.26 14.93
CA MET A 84 -12.68 0.99 13.91
C MET A 84 -13.52 2.24 13.62
N GLY A 85 -14.17 2.26 12.45
CA GLY A 85 -15.09 3.34 12.05
C GLY A 85 -14.42 4.42 11.21
N GLU A 86 -15.24 5.35 10.73
CA GLU A 86 -14.78 6.44 9.84
C GLU A 86 -13.90 7.43 10.59
N ALA A 87 -12.91 7.97 9.89
CA ALA A 87 -12.15 9.11 10.37
C ALA A 87 -13.02 10.37 10.41
N ASP A 88 -12.91 11.16 11.47
CA ASP A 88 -13.46 12.50 11.51
C ASP A 88 -12.63 13.47 10.65
N ALA A 89 -13.08 14.73 10.57
CA ALA A 89 -12.44 15.72 9.71
C ALA A 89 -11.00 16.08 10.16
N GLU A 90 -10.70 16.03 11.46
CA GLU A 90 -9.37 16.34 12.00
C GLU A 90 -8.43 15.15 11.76
N GLU A 91 -8.89 13.94 12.08
CA GLU A 91 -8.17 12.69 11.81
C GLU A 91 -7.85 12.57 10.31
N LEU A 92 -8.83 12.85 9.43
CA LEU A 92 -8.64 12.81 7.98
C LEU A 92 -7.68 13.90 7.48
N GLY A 93 -7.79 15.12 8.02
CA GLY A 93 -6.86 16.21 7.70
C GLY A 93 -5.41 15.82 8.00
N LEU A 94 -5.17 15.24 9.18
CA LEU A 94 -3.86 14.74 9.59
C LEU A 94 -3.34 13.65 8.66
N MET A 95 -4.19 12.71 8.25
CA MET A 95 -3.83 11.67 7.28
C MET A 95 -3.43 12.26 5.93
N GLN A 96 -4.17 13.24 5.43
CA GLN A 96 -3.87 13.89 4.15
C GLN A 96 -2.57 14.70 4.20
N ASP A 97 -2.30 15.39 5.31
CA ASP A 97 -1.04 16.13 5.50
C ASP A 97 0.17 15.19 5.54
N ALA A 98 0.04 14.06 6.23
CA ALA A 98 1.09 13.04 6.26
C ALA A 98 1.35 12.42 4.88
N VAL A 99 0.30 12.23 4.07
CA VAL A 99 0.45 11.81 2.66
C VAL A 99 1.18 12.87 1.85
N ARG A 100 0.77 14.14 1.93
CA ARG A 100 1.44 15.24 1.20
C ARG A 100 2.93 15.29 1.54
N GLN A 101 3.28 15.24 2.82
CA GLN A 101 4.67 15.21 3.25
C GLN A 101 5.40 13.97 2.72
N SER A 102 4.77 12.79 2.75
CA SER A 102 5.38 11.56 2.25
C SER A 102 5.65 11.62 0.75
N MET A 103 4.76 12.24 -0.03
CA MET A 103 4.99 12.48 -1.46
C MET A 103 6.14 13.45 -1.71
N GLU A 104 6.24 14.53 -0.92
CA GLU A 104 7.37 15.48 -0.98
C GLU A 104 8.70 14.82 -0.59
N ASP A 105 8.65 13.85 0.32
CA ASP A 105 9.80 13.04 0.73
C ASP A 105 10.20 11.98 -0.32
N GLY A 106 9.43 11.81 -1.40
CA GLY A 106 9.73 10.91 -2.51
C GLY A 106 8.97 9.58 -2.51
N ALA A 107 7.88 9.44 -1.75
CA ALA A 107 6.99 8.29 -1.89
C ALA A 107 6.37 8.23 -3.30
N PHE A 108 6.17 7.02 -3.83
CA PHE A 108 5.57 6.82 -5.16
C PHE A 108 4.04 6.95 -5.17
N GLY A 109 3.42 7.10 -4.00
CA GLY A 109 1.98 7.09 -3.81
C GLY A 109 1.62 6.33 -2.54
N ILE A 110 0.42 5.73 -2.52
CA ILE A 110 -0.14 5.06 -1.34
C ILE A 110 -0.31 3.57 -1.61
N ALA A 111 0.12 2.74 -0.65
CA ALA A 111 -0.09 1.30 -0.65
C ALA A 111 -1.08 0.86 0.42
N SER A 112 -2.13 0.12 0.04
CA SER A 112 -3.08 -0.44 1.01
C SER A 112 -3.14 -1.97 0.95
N ALA A 113 -3.27 -2.62 2.11
CA ALA A 113 -3.74 -4.00 2.21
C ALA A 113 -5.04 -4.06 3.00
N LEU A 114 -6.15 -4.20 2.28
CA LEU A 114 -7.50 -4.00 2.80
C LEU A 114 -8.11 -5.26 3.41
N ILE A 115 -7.40 -6.39 3.37
CA ILE A 115 -7.83 -7.65 4.00
C ILE A 115 -7.49 -7.69 5.51
N TYR A 116 -6.55 -6.86 5.97
CA TYR A 116 -6.02 -6.88 7.34
C TYR A 116 -6.37 -5.61 8.14
N PRO A 117 -6.57 -5.72 9.46
CA PRO A 117 -6.60 -4.55 10.34
C PRO A 117 -5.28 -3.76 10.36
N PRO A 118 -5.33 -2.43 10.52
CA PRO A 118 -6.53 -1.60 10.54
C PRO A 118 -7.02 -1.19 9.15
N GLY A 119 -6.32 -1.58 8.08
CA GLY A 119 -6.67 -1.22 6.69
C GLY A 119 -8.08 -1.66 6.29
N ASN A 120 -8.55 -2.82 6.80
CA ASN A 120 -9.91 -3.30 6.55
C ASN A 120 -11.01 -2.44 7.20
N PHE A 121 -10.67 -1.54 8.12
CA PHE A 121 -11.61 -0.58 8.71
C PHE A 121 -11.78 0.69 7.88
N ALA A 122 -10.84 0.99 6.97
CA ALA A 122 -10.90 2.17 6.12
C ALA A 122 -12.07 2.07 5.14
N SER A 123 -12.88 3.12 5.09
CA SER A 123 -13.95 3.24 4.10
C SER A 123 -13.38 3.58 2.72
N THR A 124 -14.13 3.28 1.66
CA THR A 124 -13.78 3.68 0.30
C THR A 124 -13.59 5.20 0.20
N GLN A 125 -14.42 5.98 0.89
CA GLN A 125 -14.29 7.44 0.93
C GLN A 125 -12.96 7.87 1.58
N GLU A 126 -12.57 7.27 2.70
CA GLU A 126 -11.28 7.58 3.33
C GLU A 126 -10.11 7.30 2.38
N LEU A 127 -10.14 6.15 1.70
CA LEU A 127 -9.12 5.78 0.71
C LEU A 127 -9.07 6.76 -0.47
N ILE A 128 -10.23 7.23 -0.94
CA ILE A 128 -10.33 8.28 -1.97
C ILE A 128 -9.66 9.56 -1.48
N GLU A 129 -9.97 10.01 -0.26
CA GLU A 129 -9.49 11.29 0.26
C GLU A 129 -7.98 11.31 0.51
N ILE A 130 -7.39 10.21 0.99
CA ILE A 130 -5.93 10.12 1.13
C ILE A 130 -5.24 10.02 -0.23
N ASN A 131 -5.77 9.25 -1.19
CA ASN A 131 -5.17 9.16 -2.53
C ASN A 131 -5.30 10.48 -3.30
N ARG A 132 -6.39 11.23 -3.09
CA ARG A 132 -6.55 12.57 -3.66
C ARG A 132 -5.48 13.54 -3.16
N ALA A 133 -5.01 13.38 -1.92
CA ALA A 133 -3.90 14.17 -1.41
C ALA A 133 -2.57 13.85 -2.11
N ALA A 134 -2.39 12.63 -2.63
CA ALA A 134 -1.21 12.22 -3.38
C ALA A 134 -1.25 12.63 -4.87
N ALA A 135 -2.44 12.83 -5.44
CA ALA A 135 -2.64 13.10 -6.86
C ALA A 135 -1.83 14.30 -7.43
N PRO A 136 -1.73 15.47 -6.75
CA PRO A 136 -0.96 16.62 -7.26
C PRO A 136 0.54 16.34 -7.44
N TYR A 137 1.05 15.30 -6.78
CA TYR A 137 2.45 14.89 -6.82
C TYR A 137 2.70 13.74 -7.83
N GLY A 138 1.67 13.32 -8.56
CA GLY A 138 1.77 12.19 -9.49
C GLY A 138 1.80 10.83 -8.81
N GLY A 139 1.23 10.71 -7.60
CA GLY A 139 1.18 9.46 -6.85
C GLY A 139 0.33 8.39 -7.52
N VAL A 140 0.69 7.13 -7.29
CA VAL A 140 -0.04 5.94 -7.76
C VAL A 140 -0.69 5.22 -6.57
N TYR A 141 -1.93 4.77 -6.74
CA TYR A 141 -2.61 3.93 -5.77
C TYR A 141 -2.30 2.47 -6.02
N ILE A 142 -1.67 1.80 -5.05
CA ILE A 142 -1.42 0.37 -5.13
C ILE A 142 -2.20 -0.36 -4.04
N THR A 143 -2.75 -1.53 -4.36
CA THR A 143 -3.65 -2.20 -3.42
C THR A 143 -3.58 -3.73 -3.44
N HIS A 144 -3.41 -4.31 -2.26
CA HIS A 144 -3.93 -5.63 -1.94
C HIS A 144 -5.41 -5.47 -1.58
N LEU A 145 -6.24 -5.94 -2.52
CA LEU A 145 -7.69 -5.81 -2.51
C LEU A 145 -8.33 -6.26 -1.20
N ARG A 146 -9.47 -5.63 -0.87
CA ARG A 146 -10.28 -5.96 0.30
C ARG A 146 -10.76 -7.41 0.31
N SER A 147 -10.99 -7.97 -0.87
CA SER A 147 -11.25 -9.39 -1.04
C SER A 147 -10.57 -9.92 -2.29
N GLU A 148 -9.93 -11.07 -2.14
CA GLU A 148 -9.44 -11.88 -3.27
C GLU A 148 -10.28 -13.16 -3.42
N ALA A 149 -11.41 -13.26 -2.71
CA ALA A 149 -12.25 -14.44 -2.66
C ALA A 149 -13.70 -14.13 -3.09
N ASP A 150 -14.64 -14.13 -2.15
CA ASP A 150 -16.06 -14.09 -2.48
C ASP A 150 -16.50 -12.75 -3.08
N TYR A 151 -15.84 -11.67 -2.70
CA TYR A 151 -16.09 -10.32 -3.21
C TYR A 151 -14.96 -9.82 -4.12
N PHE A 152 -14.27 -10.74 -4.81
CA PHE A 152 -13.09 -10.39 -5.61
C PHE A 152 -13.37 -9.39 -6.73
N LEU A 153 -14.48 -9.54 -7.45
CA LEU A 153 -14.80 -8.64 -8.57
C LEU A 153 -15.26 -7.27 -8.07
N GLU A 154 -15.99 -7.26 -6.96
CA GLU A 154 -16.44 -6.06 -6.25
C GLU A 154 -15.27 -5.29 -5.65
N ALA A 155 -14.24 -5.98 -5.16
CA ALA A 155 -13.03 -5.34 -4.66
C ALA A 155 -12.22 -4.68 -5.79
N ILE A 156 -12.24 -5.24 -7.01
CA ILE A 156 -11.67 -4.58 -8.19
C ILE A 156 -12.49 -3.32 -8.55
N ASP A 157 -13.82 -3.39 -8.46
CA ASP A 157 -14.69 -2.22 -8.67
C ASP A 157 -14.40 -1.12 -7.64
N GLU A 158 -14.17 -1.47 -6.38
CA GLU A 158 -13.74 -0.53 -5.34
C GLU A 158 -12.39 0.13 -5.68
N ALA A 159 -11.40 -0.65 -6.13
CA ALA A 159 -10.09 -0.10 -6.51
C ALA A 159 -10.19 0.87 -7.70
N ILE A 160 -11.04 0.55 -8.70
CA ILE A 160 -11.32 1.43 -9.85
C ILE A 160 -12.00 2.72 -9.38
N ASP A 161 -12.99 2.63 -8.50
CA ASP A 161 -13.67 3.81 -7.96
C ASP A 161 -12.69 4.71 -7.18
N ILE A 162 -11.86 4.12 -6.31
CA ILE A 162 -10.84 4.87 -5.57
C ILE A 162 -9.91 5.63 -6.51
N GLY A 163 -9.28 4.93 -7.46
CA GLY A 163 -8.29 5.56 -8.34
C GLY A 163 -8.91 6.61 -9.26
N THR A 164 -10.06 6.32 -9.86
CA THR A 164 -10.71 7.26 -10.79
C THR A 164 -11.26 8.50 -10.07
N THR A 165 -11.85 8.34 -8.88
CA THR A 165 -12.41 9.44 -8.09
C THR A 165 -11.32 10.27 -7.38
N ALA A 166 -10.19 9.65 -7.02
CA ALA A 166 -9.03 10.36 -6.46
C ALA A 166 -8.15 11.01 -7.55
N GLY A 167 -8.24 10.54 -8.79
CA GLY A 167 -7.44 11.04 -9.91
C GLY A 167 -6.01 10.49 -9.95
N VAL A 168 -5.82 9.22 -9.56
CA VAL A 168 -4.51 8.54 -9.53
C VAL A 168 -4.54 7.23 -10.34
N PRO A 169 -3.42 6.82 -10.95
CA PRO A 169 -3.28 5.49 -11.54
C PRO A 169 -3.42 4.39 -10.48
N ILE A 170 -3.78 3.18 -10.91
CA ILE A 170 -4.03 2.02 -10.04
C ILE A 170 -3.08 0.88 -10.37
N GLU A 171 -2.49 0.23 -9.35
CA GLU A 171 -1.81 -1.06 -9.49
C GLU A 171 -2.42 -2.07 -8.50
N ILE A 172 -2.96 -3.17 -9.02
CA ILE A 172 -3.45 -4.27 -8.18
C ILE A 172 -2.29 -5.21 -7.87
N TYR A 173 -1.95 -5.36 -6.59
CA TYR A 173 -0.92 -6.28 -6.15
C TYR A 173 -1.38 -7.74 -6.26
N HIS A 174 -0.45 -8.58 -6.69
CA HIS A 174 -0.51 -10.04 -6.71
C HIS A 174 -1.91 -10.61 -7.00
N LEU A 175 -2.50 -10.17 -8.11
CA LEU A 175 -3.87 -10.46 -8.53
C LEU A 175 -4.12 -11.98 -8.50
N LYS A 176 -5.05 -12.42 -7.66
CA LYS A 176 -5.36 -13.84 -7.48
C LYS A 176 -6.83 -14.08 -7.13
N ALA A 177 -7.35 -15.25 -7.50
CA ALA A 177 -8.65 -15.75 -7.08
C ALA A 177 -8.49 -16.81 -5.98
N GLY A 178 -8.65 -16.38 -4.73
CA GLY A 178 -8.51 -17.18 -3.51
C GLY A 178 -9.66 -18.16 -3.28
N GLY A 179 -9.30 -19.43 -3.07
CA GLY A 179 -10.24 -20.51 -2.77
C GLY A 179 -10.90 -21.11 -4.02
N ARG A 180 -11.04 -22.46 -4.02
CA ARG A 180 -11.52 -23.24 -5.18
C ARG A 180 -12.82 -22.74 -5.80
N ARG A 181 -13.77 -22.28 -4.98
CA ARG A 181 -15.06 -21.77 -5.45
C ARG A 181 -14.95 -20.48 -6.28
N ASN A 182 -13.85 -19.74 -6.12
CA ASN A 182 -13.63 -18.46 -6.77
C ASN A 182 -12.73 -18.56 -8.01
N TRP A 183 -12.15 -19.72 -8.33
CA TRP A 183 -11.22 -19.87 -9.46
C TRP A 183 -11.82 -19.41 -10.81
N GLY A 184 -13.12 -19.62 -11.01
CA GLY A 184 -13.83 -19.14 -12.21
C GLY A 184 -13.89 -17.62 -12.36
N LYS A 185 -13.54 -16.85 -11.32
CA LYS A 185 -13.48 -15.38 -11.35
C LYS A 185 -12.16 -14.85 -11.92
N ALA A 186 -11.12 -15.67 -12.05
CA ALA A 186 -9.81 -15.21 -12.52
C ALA A 186 -9.87 -14.59 -13.93
N SER A 187 -10.54 -15.26 -14.88
CA SER A 187 -10.74 -14.71 -16.23
C SER A 187 -11.64 -13.46 -16.24
N GLN A 188 -12.59 -13.39 -15.32
CA GLN A 188 -13.50 -12.25 -15.18
C GLN A 188 -12.78 -11.02 -14.63
N ALA A 189 -11.86 -11.21 -13.68
CA ALA A 189 -11.01 -10.16 -13.16
C ALA A 189 -10.11 -9.55 -14.24
N VAL A 190 -9.45 -10.39 -15.05
CA VAL A 190 -8.63 -9.91 -16.19
C VAL A 190 -9.49 -9.13 -17.19
N ALA A 191 -10.65 -9.68 -17.58
CA ALA A 191 -11.56 -9.00 -18.51
C ALA A 191 -12.07 -7.66 -17.95
N LYS A 192 -12.30 -7.55 -16.64
CA LYS A 192 -12.70 -6.32 -15.97
C LYS A 192 -11.59 -5.27 -16.03
N ILE A 193 -10.34 -5.64 -15.71
CA ILE A 193 -9.18 -4.74 -15.81
C ILE A 193 -8.98 -4.26 -17.25
N ASP A 194 -9.06 -5.17 -18.23
CA ASP A 194 -8.92 -4.81 -19.65
C ASP A 194 -10.05 -3.88 -20.12
N SER A 195 -11.27 -4.08 -19.64
CA SER A 195 -12.41 -3.21 -19.93
C SER A 195 -12.22 -1.81 -19.33
N ALA A 196 -11.71 -1.71 -18.10
CA ALA A 196 -11.39 -0.44 -17.46
C ALA A 196 -10.28 0.31 -18.22
N ARG A 197 -9.21 -0.39 -18.64
CA ARG A 197 -8.17 0.19 -19.50
C ARG A 197 -8.73 0.70 -20.83
N ALA A 198 -9.59 -0.08 -21.48
CA ALA A 198 -10.24 0.33 -22.73
C ALA A 198 -11.14 1.56 -22.56
N ALA A 199 -11.69 1.76 -21.36
CA ALA A 199 -12.46 2.94 -20.99
C ALA A 199 -11.59 4.15 -20.58
N GLY A 200 -10.26 4.03 -20.60
CA GLY A 200 -9.32 5.11 -20.30
C GLY A 200 -8.85 5.18 -18.84
N VAL A 201 -9.15 4.18 -18.02
CA VAL A 201 -8.61 4.09 -16.66
C VAL A 201 -7.17 3.58 -16.72
N ASP A 202 -6.24 4.31 -16.10
CA ASP A 202 -4.85 3.83 -15.94
C ASP A 202 -4.79 2.84 -14.78
N ILE A 203 -4.96 1.56 -15.11
CA ILE A 203 -4.97 0.46 -14.15
C ILE A 203 -4.05 -0.66 -14.63
N GLN A 204 -3.24 -1.18 -13.72
CA GLN A 204 -2.30 -2.26 -13.93
C GLN A 204 -2.47 -3.33 -12.83
N ALA A 205 -1.83 -4.47 -13.03
CA ALA A 205 -1.79 -5.54 -12.03
C ALA A 205 -0.53 -6.38 -12.21
N ASN A 206 -0.01 -6.89 -11.09
CA ASN A 206 1.10 -7.84 -11.07
C ASN A 206 0.71 -9.18 -10.45
N MET A 207 1.58 -10.18 -10.61
CA MET A 207 1.46 -11.50 -9.98
C MET A 207 2.82 -12.13 -9.76
N TYR A 208 2.88 -13.07 -8.82
CA TYR A 208 3.98 -14.01 -8.70
C TYR A 208 3.61 -15.36 -9.34
N PRO A 209 4.57 -16.10 -9.93
CA PRO A 209 4.29 -17.30 -10.72
C PRO A 209 4.12 -18.56 -9.84
N TYR A 210 3.30 -18.49 -8.79
CA TYR A 210 3.05 -19.59 -7.85
C TYR A 210 1.55 -19.75 -7.57
N THR A 211 1.10 -20.99 -7.37
CA THR A 211 -0.30 -21.31 -7.04
C THR A 211 -0.60 -21.25 -5.54
N ALA A 212 0.39 -20.91 -4.72
CA ALA A 212 0.28 -20.72 -3.29
C ALA A 212 0.74 -19.30 -2.96
N GLY A 213 -0.03 -18.62 -2.11
CA GLY A 213 0.39 -17.36 -1.51
C GLY A 213 1.02 -17.58 -0.14
N GLY A 214 1.74 -16.56 0.33
CA GLY A 214 1.94 -16.38 1.76
C GLY A 214 0.65 -15.85 2.39
N LEU A 215 0.35 -16.31 3.60
CA LEU A 215 -0.25 -15.43 4.60
C LEU A 215 0.96 -14.77 5.25
N ASP A 216 0.94 -13.44 5.41
CA ASP A 216 1.87 -12.80 6.35
C ASP A 216 1.73 -13.43 7.76
#